data_AF-A0A5K1CFZ9-F1
#
_entry.id   AF-A0A5K1CFZ9-F1
#
_cell.length_a   1.000
_cell.length_b   1.000
_cell.length_c   1.000
_cell.angle_alpha   90.00
_cell.angle_beta   90.00
_cell.angle_gamma   90.00
#
_symmetry.space_group_name_H-M   'P 1'
#
loop_
_entity.id
_entity.type
_entity.pdbx_description
1 polymer ?
#
loop_
_entity_poly.entity_id
_entity_poly.type
_entity_poly.pdbx_seq_one_letter_code
_entity_poly.pdbx_strand_id
1 'polypeptide(L)' 'FHPGVTRCYCPSEEVSKRALLDGLEPSQLCVYGLPIRPSFCRAVLSK' A
#
# COMPACT_ATOMS: atom_id res chain seq x y z
N PHE A 1 -6.64 -5.87 -10.56
CA PHE A 1 -6.68 -6.18 -9.11
C PHE A 1 -7.73 -7.26 -8.86
N HIS A 2 -7.61 -8.10 -7.83
CA HIS A 2 -8.61 -9.15 -7.59
C HIS A 2 -9.78 -8.59 -6.75
N PRO A 3 -11.04 -8.67 -7.21
CA PRO A 3 -12.19 -8.06 -6.53
C PRO A 3 -12.57 -8.77 -5.21
N GLY A 4 -12.19 -10.04 -5.03
CA GLY A 4 -12.49 -10.83 -3.82
C GLY A 4 -11.58 -10.57 -2.61
N VAL A 5 -10.66 -9.59 -2.69
CA VAL A 5 -9.74 -9.30 -1.58
C VAL A 5 -10.43 -8.54 -0.46
N THR A 6 -10.10 -8.82 0.80
CA THR A 6 -10.63 -8.02 1.93
C THR A 6 -10.01 -6.63 1.99
N ARG A 7 -8.71 -6.52 1.69
CA ARG A 7 -7.95 -5.26 1.64
C ARG A 7 -6.86 -5.31 0.58
N CYS A 8 -6.58 -4.16 -0.03
CA CYS A 8 -5.51 -3.92 -0.98
C CYS A 8 -4.62 -2.80 -0.43
N TYR A 9 -3.36 -3.13 -0.16
CA TYR A 9 -2.36 -2.18 0.28
C TYR A 9 -1.61 -1.59 -0.92
N CYS A 10 -1.84 -0.31 -1.17
CA CYS A 10 -1.26 0.41 -2.29
C CYS A 10 -0.01 1.19 -1.84
N PRO A 11 1.09 1.13 -2.60
CA PRO A 11 2.31 1.88 -2.30
C PRO A 11 2.20 3.38 -2.61
N SER A 12 1.24 3.80 -3.43
CA SER A 12 1.01 5.20 -3.79
C SER A 12 -0.44 5.45 -4.20
N GLU A 13 -0.81 6.73 -4.36
CA GLU A 13 -2.16 7.11 -4.80
C GLU A 13 -2.47 6.72 -6.24
N GLU A 14 -1.47 6.64 -7.11
CA GLU A 14 -1.66 6.26 -8.51
C GLU A 14 -2.12 4.80 -8.60
N VAL A 15 -1.56 3.95 -7.73
CA VAL A 15 -1.94 2.53 -7.64
C VAL A 15 -3.33 2.36 -7.05
N SER A 16 -3.74 3.18 -6.06
CA SER A 16 -5.10 3.12 -5.52
C SER A 16 -6.15 3.57 -6.54
N LYS A 17 -5.87 4.64 -7.31
CA LYS A 17 -6.73 5.08 -8.43
C LYS A 17 -6.88 3.99 -9.49
N ARG A 18 -5.79 3.27 -9.81
CA ARG A 18 -5.85 2.14 -10.74
C ARG A 18 -6.67 0.98 -10.17
N ALA A 19 -6.58 0.72 -8.87
CA ALA A 19 -7.36 -0.31 -8.20
C ALA A 19 -8.86 -0.03 -8.21
N LEU A 20 -9.26 1.24 -8.06
CA LEU A 20 -10.66 1.66 -8.22
C LEU A 20 -11.18 1.38 -9.63
N LEU A 21 -10.39 1.69 -10.67
CA LEU A 21 -10.78 1.43 -12.06
C LEU A 21 -10.91 -0.06 -12.40
N ASP A 22 -10.15 -0.91 -11.70
CA ASP A 22 -10.20 -2.36 -11.84
C ASP A 22 -11.35 -3.00 -11.03
N GLY A 23 -12.21 -2.19 -10.37
CA GLY A 23 -13.42 -2.65 -9.69
C GLY A 23 -13.25 -3.01 -8.22
N LEU A 24 -12.23 -2.47 -7.54
CA LEU A 24 -12.16 -2.56 -6.07
C LEU A 24 -12.95 -1.43 -5.43
N GLU A 25 -13.60 -1.75 -4.32
CA GLU A 25 -14.33 -0.78 -3.52
C GLU A 25 -13.37 0.12 -2.73
N PRO A 26 -13.71 1.40 -2.51
CA PRO A 26 -12.90 2.30 -1.69
C PRO A 26 -12.64 1.77 -0.27
N SER A 27 -13.58 1.00 0.30
CA SER A 27 -13.45 0.37 1.61
C SER A 27 -12.35 -0.71 1.67
N GLN A 28 -11.96 -1.26 0.52
CA GLN A 28 -10.91 -2.26 0.38
C GLN A 28 -9.53 -1.61 0.19
N LEU A 29 -9.44 -0.32 -0.13
CA LEU A 29 -8.17 0.32 -0.49
C LEU A 29 -7.50 0.99 0.72
N CYS A 30 -6.19 0.78 0.87
CA CYS A 30 -5.38 1.41 1.90
C CYS A 30 -4.04 1.87 1.32
N VAL A 31 -3.71 3.16 1.42
CA VAL A 31 -2.43 3.71 0.98
C VAL A 31 -1.51 3.84 2.20
N TYR A 32 -0.58 2.90 2.37
CA TYR A 32 0.41 2.91 3.47
C TYR A 32 1.86 2.97 2.99
N GLY A 33 2.08 3.07 1.67
CA GLY A 33 3.41 3.00 1.10
C GLY A 33 3.91 1.56 0.95
N LEU A 34 5.11 1.42 0.39
CA LEU A 34 5.74 0.12 0.24
C LEU A 34 6.25 -0.35 1.62
N PRO A 35 5.86 -1.54 2.08
CA PRO A 35 6.40 -2.07 3.32
C PRO A 35 7.90 -2.34 3.16
N ILE A 36 8.70 -1.67 3.98
CA ILE A 36 10.14 -1.87 4.08
C ILE A 36 10.47 -2.51 5.43
N ARG A 37 11.62 -3.19 5.50
CA ARG A 37 12.07 -3.79 6.76
C ARG A 37 12.19 -2.70 7.83
N PRO A 38 11.65 -2.90 9.05
CA PRO A 38 11.82 -1.93 10.12
C PRO A 38 13.28 -1.60 10.44
N SER A 39 14.19 -2.56 10.25
CA SER A 39 15.64 -2.36 10.40
C SER A 39 16.24 -1.43 9.35
N PHE A 40 15.61 -1.26 8.19
CA PHE A 40 16.05 -0.36 7.13
C PHE A 40 15.66 1.09 7.43
N CYS A 41 14.47 1.34 8.00
CA CYS A 41 14.05 2.67 8.43
C CYS A 41 14.80 3.19 9.64
N ARG A 42 15.30 2.28 10.49
CA ARG A 42 16.06 2.62 11.68
C ARG A 42 17.41 3.18 11.23
N ALA A 43 17.50 4.51 11.17
CA ALA A 43 18.79 5.18 11.10
C ALA A 43 19.65 4.66 12.25
N VAL A 44 20.72 3.93 11.91
CA VAL A 44 21.79 3.66 12.87
C VAL A 44 22.49 5.00 13.04
N LEU A 45 22.02 5.81 13.99
CA LEU A 45 22.76 6.95 14.51
C LEU A 45 23.96 6.39 15.30
N SER A 46 24.92 5.79 14.61
CA SER A 46 26.25 5.59 15.18
C SER A 46 26.99 6.91 15.01
N LYS A 47 27.16 7.62 16.12
CA LYS A 47 28.27 8.55 16.28
C LYS A 47 29.58 7.78 16.34
#